data_AF-A0A845D421-F1
#
_entry.id   AF-A0A845D421-F1
#
_cell.length_a   1.000
_cell.length_b   1.000
_cell.length_c   1.000
_cell.angle_alpha   90.00
_cell.angle_beta   90.00
_cell.angle_gamma   90.00
#
_symmetry.space_group_name_H-M   'P 1'
#
loop_
_entity.id
_entity.type
_entity.pdbx_description
1 polymer ?
#
loop_
_entity_poly.entity_id
_entity_poly.type
_entity_poly.pdbx_seq_one_letter_code
_entity_poly.pdbx_strand_id
1 'polypeptide(L)'
;MRSVHEEFDVQSSWLIRGKYLIYFVSWVAFVGLTFYLLTRLRLNLLLLIDVLDVNRWARSAVHNFSFVILGLVGLSLVIIAENYLRTAVLKSLLARRVAITVGSVLILLVASLALHRFLLYLIMT
;
A
#
# COMPACT_ATOMS: atom_id res chain seq x y z
N MET A 1 -32.36 18.65 32.94
CA MET A 1 -32.91 18.15 31.67
C MET A 1 -31.94 18.57 30.57
N ARG A 2 -31.06 17.67 30.12
CA ARG A 2 -30.22 17.94 28.94
C ARG A 2 -31.13 17.90 27.71
N SER A 3 -31.02 18.90 26.86
CA SER A 3 -31.87 18.99 25.68
C SER A 3 -31.51 17.83 24.74
N VAL A 4 -32.52 17.19 24.16
CA VAL A 4 -32.35 16.07 23.21
C VAL A 4 -31.38 16.46 22.07
N HIS A 5 -31.29 17.75 21.71
CA HIS A 5 -30.30 18.27 20.77
C HIS A 5 -28.84 18.07 21.20
N GLU A 6 -28.48 18.22 22.48
CA GLU A 6 -27.10 18.01 22.93
C GLU A 6 -26.68 16.54 22.84
N GLU A 7 -27.59 15.60 23.11
CA GLU A 7 -27.28 14.16 23.01
C GLU A 7 -27.10 13.71 21.56
N PHE A 8 -27.91 14.22 20.62
CA PHE A 8 -27.74 13.96 19.19
C PHE A 8 -26.43 14.54 18.65
N ASP A 9 -26.03 15.72 19.11
CA ASP A 9 -24.81 16.39 18.64
C ASP A 9 -23.55 15.66 19.13
N VAL A 10 -23.55 15.22 20.41
CA VAL A 10 -22.47 14.40 20.98
C VAL A 10 -22.38 13.05 20.27
N GLN A 11 -23.50 12.36 20.03
CA GLN A 11 -23.50 11.06 19.33
C GLN A 11 -23.01 11.17 17.89
N SER A 12 -23.34 12.26 17.19
CA SER A 12 -22.83 12.54 15.84
C SER A 12 -21.31 12.74 15.83
N SER A 13 -20.77 13.44 16.84
CA SER A 13 -19.34 13.71 16.97
C SER A 13 -18.51 12.44 17.20
N TRP A 14 -19.04 11.49 17.98
CA TRP A 14 -18.41 10.20 18.24
C TRP A 14 -18.38 9.31 16.99
N LEU A 15 -19.45 9.30 16.19
CA LEU A 15 -19.49 8.58 14.92
C LEU A 15 -18.50 9.13 13.89
N ILE A 16 -18.32 10.46 13.85
CA ILE A 16 -17.33 11.11 12.98
C ILE A 16 -15.91 10.74 13.43
N ARG A 17 -15.61 10.84 14.74
CA ARG A 17 -14.31 10.44 15.30
C ARG A 17 -13.99 8.97 15.03
N GLY A 18 -14.97 8.08 15.14
CA GLY A 18 -14.83 6.66 14.81
C GLY A 18 -14.42 6.43 13.35
N LYS A 19 -15.03 7.16 12.40
CA LYS A 19 -14.66 7.07 10.98
C LYS A 19 -13.23 7.56 10.72
N TYR A 20 -12.78 8.61 11.41
CA TYR A 20 -11.40 9.08 11.33
C TYR A 20 -10.39 8.10 11.93
N LEU A 21 -10.73 7.40 13.01
CA LEU A 21 -9.88 6.35 13.58
C LEU A 21 -9.71 5.19 12.58
N ILE A 22 -10.80 4.70 11.98
CA ILE A 22 -10.76 3.62 10.98
C ILE A 22 -9.95 4.07 9.75
N TYR A 23 -10.15 5.31 9.29
CA TYR A 23 -9.35 5.92 8.24
C TYR A 23 -7.85 5.88 8.57
N PHE A 24 -7.48 6.35 9.76
CA PHE A 24 -6.07 6.46 10.15
C PHE A 24 -5.41 5.10 10.26
N VAL A 25 -6.08 4.13 10.92
CA VAL A 25 -5.60 2.75 11.02
C VAL A 25 -5.45 2.12 9.64
N SER A 26 -6.43 2.32 8.75
CA SER A 26 -6.39 1.77 7.39
C SER A 26 -5.26 2.39 6.55
N TRP A 27 -5.03 3.69 6.70
CA TRP A 27 -3.95 4.40 6.01
C TRP A 27 -2.58 3.94 6.50
N VAL A 28 -2.38 3.83 7.82
CA VAL A 28 -1.13 3.30 8.39
C VAL A 28 -0.88 1.86 7.93
N ALA A 29 -1.91 1.01 7.95
CA ALA A 29 -1.81 -0.35 7.43
C ALA A 29 -1.43 -0.38 5.94
N PHE A 30 -2.03 0.49 5.13
CA PHE A 30 -1.71 0.63 3.72
C PHE A 30 -0.26 1.08 3.49
N VAL A 31 0.23 2.05 4.27
CA VAL A 31 1.63 2.51 4.22
C VAL A 31 2.59 1.36 4.53
N GLY A 32 2.34 0.63 5.63
CA GLY A 32 3.16 -0.51 6.03
C GLY A 32 3.18 -1.62 4.97
N LEU A 33 2.01 -1.98 4.43
CA LEU A 33 1.88 -2.98 3.37
C LEU A 33 2.57 -2.54 2.08
N THR A 34 2.42 -1.28 1.69
CA THR A 34 3.08 -0.73 0.49
C THR A 34 4.59 -0.75 0.67
N PHE A 35 5.10 -0.32 1.82
CA PHE A 35 6.53 -0.35 2.11
C PHE A 35 7.10 -1.78 2.03
N TYR A 36 6.41 -2.75 2.62
CA TYR A 36 6.79 -4.16 2.54
C TYR A 36 6.73 -4.72 1.11
N LEU A 37 5.75 -4.30 0.31
CA LEU A 37 5.68 -4.66 -1.11
C LEU A 37 6.89 -4.13 -1.90
N LEU A 38 7.32 -2.89 -1.64
CA LEU A 38 8.46 -2.27 -2.32
C LEU A 38 9.79 -2.93 -1.98
N THR A 39 10.03 -3.25 -0.71
CA THR A 39 11.25 -3.98 -0.31
C THR A 39 11.32 -5.34 -1.01
N ARG A 40 10.17 -6.00 -1.19
CA ARG A 40 10.08 -7.26 -1.92
C ARG A 40 10.27 -7.11 -3.43
N LEU A 41 9.68 -6.09 -4.04
CA LEU A 41 9.85 -5.79 -5.46
C LEU A 41 11.31 -5.56 -5.83
N ARG A 42 12.09 -4.91 -4.95
CA ARG A 42 13.54 -4.77 -5.12
C ARG A 42 14.24 -6.13 -5.24
N LEU A 43 13.90 -7.09 -4.38
CA LEU A 43 14.47 -8.44 -4.44
C LEU A 43 14.08 -9.15 -5.74
N ASN A 44 12.82 -9.03 -6.17
CA ASN A 44 12.37 -9.61 -7.43
C ASN A 44 13.08 -8.99 -8.66
N LEU A 45 13.35 -7.68 -8.64
CA LEU A 45 14.13 -7.02 -9.69
C LEU A 45 15.56 -7.57 -9.78
N LEU A 46 16.21 -7.83 -8.64
CA LEU A 46 17.53 -8.43 -8.62
C LEU A 46 17.52 -9.86 -9.17
N LEU A 47 16.56 -10.69 -8.74
CA LEU A 47 16.40 -12.04 -9.29
C LEU A 47 16.10 -12.03 -10.79
N LEU A 48 15.28 -11.10 -11.26
CA LEU A 48 14.95 -10.98 -12.67
C LEU A 48 16.19 -10.64 -13.51
N ILE A 49 17.07 -9.77 -13.01
CA ILE A 49 18.36 -9.45 -13.64
C ILE A 49 19.24 -10.70 -13.75
N ASP A 50 19.24 -11.53 -12.70
CA ASP A 50 20.01 -12.77 -12.68
C ASP A 50 19.46 -13.79 -13.69
N VAL A 51 18.13 -13.92 -13.80
CA VAL A 51 17.47 -14.78 -14.81
C VAL A 51 17.76 -14.32 -16.24
N LEU A 52 17.80 -13.01 -16.47
CA LEU A 52 18.00 -12.42 -17.81
C LEU A 52 19.48 -12.31 -18.21
N ASP A 53 20.41 -12.78 -17.36
CA ASP A 53 21.87 -12.68 -17.54
C ASP A 53 22.34 -11.28 -17.97
N VAL A 54 21.78 -10.26 -17.34
CA VAL A 54 22.00 -8.87 -17.72
C VAL A 54 23.40 -8.41 -17.26
N ASN A 55 24.11 -7.69 -18.13
CA ASN A 55 25.48 -7.22 -17.92
C ASN A 55 25.67 -6.46 -16.58
N ARG A 56 26.88 -6.55 -16.00
CA ARG A 56 27.24 -6.00 -14.67
C ARG A 56 26.87 -4.52 -14.48
N TRP A 57 26.95 -3.74 -15.55
CA TRP A 57 26.66 -2.31 -15.54
C TRP A 57 25.19 -2.03 -15.26
N ALA A 58 24.30 -2.80 -15.88
CA ALA A 58 22.86 -2.70 -15.65
C ALA A 58 22.48 -3.26 -14.26
N ARG A 59 23.14 -4.32 -13.78
CA ARG A 59 22.98 -4.81 -12.40
C ARG A 59 23.30 -3.72 -11.36
N SER A 60 24.42 -3.00 -11.55
CA SER A 60 24.82 -1.89 -10.68
C SER A 60 23.82 -0.72 -10.73
N ALA A 61 23.37 -0.35 -11.94
CA ALA A 61 22.37 0.70 -12.11
C ALA A 61 21.05 0.35 -11.40
N VAL A 62 20.53 -0.87 -11.59
CA VAL A 62 19.28 -1.28 -10.94
C VAL A 62 19.44 -1.34 -9.42
N HIS A 63 20.57 -1.80 -8.89
CA HIS A 63 20.78 -1.83 -7.44
C HIS A 63 20.69 -0.43 -6.81
N ASN A 64 21.25 0.59 -7.46
CA ASN A 64 21.31 1.95 -6.91
C ASN A 64 20.03 2.75 -7.19
N PHE A 65 19.44 2.62 -8.38
CA PHE A 65 18.27 3.41 -8.77
C PHE A 65 16.93 2.75 -8.37
N SER A 66 16.87 1.43 -8.20
CA SER A 66 15.63 0.74 -7.84
C SER A 66 15.05 1.26 -6.53
N PHE A 67 15.88 1.51 -5.51
CA PHE A 67 15.39 2.01 -4.23
C PHE A 67 14.74 3.39 -4.36
N VAL A 68 15.38 4.29 -5.11
CA VAL A 68 14.88 5.65 -5.33
C VAL A 68 13.58 5.63 -6.14
N ILE A 69 13.57 4.91 -7.26
CA ILE A 69 12.39 4.84 -8.15
C ILE A 69 11.22 4.16 -7.44
N LEU A 70 11.45 3.02 -6.80
CA LEU A 70 10.41 2.32 -6.03
C LEU A 70 9.92 3.18 -4.86
N GLY A 71 10.81 3.89 -4.18
CA GLY A 71 10.47 4.83 -3.11
C GLY A 71 9.57 5.96 -3.60
N LEU A 72 9.88 6.58 -4.73
CA LEU A 72 9.05 7.63 -5.33
C LEU A 72 7.67 7.10 -5.73
N VAL A 73 7.62 5.93 -6.38
CA VAL A 73 6.34 5.28 -6.75
C VAL A 73 5.50 4.97 -5.50
N GLY A 74 6.14 4.45 -4.44
CA GLY A 74 5.49 4.22 -3.15
C GLY A 74 4.92 5.47 -2.53
N LEU A 75 5.72 6.53 -2.48
CA LEU A 75 5.31 7.81 -1.93
C LEU A 75 4.11 8.38 -2.68
N SER A 76 4.14 8.37 -4.01
CA SER A 76 3.01 8.78 -4.84
C SER A 76 1.75 7.96 -4.54
N LEU A 77 1.87 6.63 -4.43
CA LEU A 77 0.77 5.75 -4.06
C LEU A 77 0.17 6.08 -2.69
N VAL A 78 1.02 6.33 -1.69
CA VAL A 78 0.58 6.69 -0.32
C VAL A 78 -0.19 8.00 -0.31
N ILE A 79 0.29 9.02 -1.04
CA ILE A 79 -0.39 10.33 -1.13
C ILE A 79 -1.73 10.18 -1.84
N ILE A 80 -1.78 9.43 -2.95
CA ILE A 80 -3.03 9.18 -3.69
C ILE A 80 -4.02 8.42 -2.80
N ALA A 81 -3.57 7.38 -2.11
CA ALA A 81 -4.40 6.58 -1.21
C ALA A 81 -4.93 7.40 -0.03
N GLU A 82 -4.10 8.28 0.54
CA GLU A 82 -4.52 9.22 1.58
C GLU A 82 -5.69 10.09 1.09
N ASN A 83 -5.52 10.76 -0.06
CA ASN A 83 -6.54 11.63 -0.61
C ASN A 83 -7.83 10.85 -0.95
N TYR A 84 -7.68 9.64 -1.50
CA TYR A 84 -8.79 8.76 -1.85
C TYR A 84 -9.58 8.28 -0.63
N LEU A 85 -8.90 7.97 0.48
CA LEU A 85 -9.51 7.57 1.74
C LEU A 85 -10.11 8.76 2.49
N ARG A 86 -9.47 9.93 2.45
CA ARG A 86 -9.97 11.17 3.08
C ARG A 86 -11.30 11.60 2.49
N THR A 87 -11.46 11.53 1.15
CA THR A 87 -12.75 11.77 0.50
C THR A 87 -13.81 10.71 0.82
N ALA A 88 -13.40 9.51 1.23
CA ALA A 88 -14.31 8.42 1.62
C ALA A 88 -14.99 8.65 2.97
N VAL A 89 -14.28 9.29 3.91
CA VAL A 89 -14.78 9.62 5.26
C VAL A 89 -16.05 10.47 5.17
N LEU A 90 -16.04 11.46 4.27
CA LEU A 90 -17.14 12.40 4.06
C LEU A 90 -18.35 11.79 3.34
N LYS A 91 -18.13 10.76 2.51
CA LYS A 91 -19.17 10.18 1.63
C LYS A 91 -19.74 8.84 2.10
N SER A 92 -19.51 8.44 3.37
CA SER A 92 -19.91 7.15 3.97
C SER A 92 -19.49 5.87 3.21
N LEU A 93 -18.65 5.98 2.18
CA LEU A 93 -18.14 4.87 1.35
C LEU A 93 -16.78 4.34 1.84
N LEU A 94 -16.44 4.60 3.10
CA LEU A 94 -15.12 4.31 3.68
C LEU A 94 -14.74 2.82 3.56
N ALA A 95 -15.63 1.92 3.98
CA ALA A 95 -15.36 0.49 4.00
C ALA A 95 -15.05 -0.07 2.60
N ARG A 96 -15.83 0.32 1.58
CA ARG A 96 -15.61 -0.11 0.20
C ARG A 96 -14.27 0.37 -0.33
N ARG A 97 -13.92 1.63 -0.06
CA ARG A 97 -12.65 2.21 -0.52
C ARG A 97 -11.44 1.61 0.19
N VAL A 98 -11.53 1.39 1.51
CA VAL A 98 -10.51 0.65 2.28
C VAL A 98 -10.32 -0.76 1.71
N ALA A 99 -11.41 -1.48 1.44
CA ALA A 99 -11.34 -2.83 0.86
C ALA A 99 -10.66 -2.84 -0.51
N ILE A 100 -10.98 -1.88 -1.39
CA ILE A 100 -10.31 -1.76 -2.69
C ILE A 100 -8.82 -1.43 -2.51
N THR A 101 -8.50 -0.44 -1.70
CA THR A 101 -7.13 0.06 -1.54
C THR A 101 -6.23 -0.98 -0.87
N VAL A 102 -6.63 -1.54 0.27
CA VAL A 102 -5.89 -2.60 0.98
C VAL A 102 -5.91 -3.90 0.19
N GLY A 103 -7.06 -4.27 -0.39
CA GLY A 103 -7.20 -5.48 -1.20
C GLY A 103 -6.31 -5.46 -2.43
N SER A 104 -6.18 -4.32 -3.11
CA SER A 104 -5.28 -4.18 -4.26
C SER A 104 -3.82 -4.42 -3.88
N VAL A 105 -3.37 -3.87 -2.75
CA VAL A 105 -1.99 -4.09 -2.27
C VAL A 105 -1.78 -5.54 -1.85
N LEU A 106 -2.76 -6.17 -1.21
CA LEU A 106 -2.68 -7.59 -0.86
C LEU A 106 -2.57 -8.48 -2.10
N ILE A 107 -3.36 -8.22 -3.14
CA ILE A 107 -3.29 -8.95 -4.42
C ILE A 107 -1.91 -8.77 -5.06
N LEU A 108 -1.40 -7.54 -5.11
CA LEU A 108 -0.06 -7.25 -5.64
C LEU A 108 1.04 -7.94 -4.83
N LEU A 109 0.86 -8.01 -3.51
CA LEU A 109 1.80 -8.70 -2.61
C LEU A 109 1.80 -10.20 -2.89
N VAL A 110 0.63 -10.84 -3.01
CA VAL A 110 0.50 -12.26 -3.37
C VAL A 110 1.13 -12.54 -4.74
N ALA A 111 0.84 -11.69 -5.74
CA ALA A 111 1.45 -11.79 -7.07
C ALA A 111 2.98 -11.66 -7.00
N SER A 112 3.49 -10.75 -6.17
CA SER A 112 4.93 -10.58 -5.91
C SER A 112 5.55 -11.81 -5.22
N LEU A 113 4.81 -12.51 -4.34
CA LEU A 113 5.26 -13.79 -3.75
C LEU A 113 5.40 -14.86 -4.84
N ALA A 114 4.37 -14.99 -5.69
CA ALA A 114 4.31 -15.99 -6.73
C ALA A 114 5.42 -15.78 -7.76
N LEU A 115 5.62 -14.51 -8.19
CA LEU A 115 6.69 -14.12 -9.09
C LEU A 115 8.07 -14.46 -8.51
N HIS A 116 8.31 -14.17 -7.23
CA HIS A 116 9.57 -14.50 -6.58
C HIS A 116 9.88 -16.00 -6.65
N ARG A 117 8.90 -16.85 -6.31
CA ARG A 117 9.06 -18.31 -6.38
C ARG A 117 9.30 -18.80 -7.80
N PHE A 118 8.60 -18.24 -8.77
CA PHE A 118 8.77 -18.57 -10.17
C PHE A 118 10.17 -18.20 -10.69
N LEU A 119 10.68 -17.01 -10.35
CA LEU A 119 12.04 -16.58 -10.72
C LEU A 119 13.11 -17.49 -10.08
N LEU A 120 12.95 -17.86 -8.81
CA LEU A 120 13.86 -18.82 -8.18
C LEU A 120 13.86 -20.18 -8.86
N TYR A 121 12.69 -20.67 -9.25
CA TYR A 121 12.57 -21.93 -9.99
C TYR A 121 13.35 -21.87 -11.31
N LEU A 122 13.23 -20.77 -12.07
CA LEU A 122 13.96 -20.58 -13.33
C LEU A 122 15.48 -20.53 -13.17
N ILE A 123 16.01 -20.07 -12.03
CA ILE A 123 17.45 -20.05 -11.77
C ILE A 123 17.97 -21.45 -11.42
N MET A 124 17.14 -22.27 -10.77
CA MET A 124 17.53 -23.61 -10.30
C MET A 124 17.45 -24.69 -11.39
N THR A 125 16.72 -24.44 -12.47
CA THR A 125 16.59 -25.33 -13.64
C THR A 125 17.55 -24.96 -14.75
#